data_AF-A0A0R2KFD1-F1
#
_entry.id   AF-A0A0R2KFD1-F1
#
_cell.length_a   1.000
_cell.length_b   1.000
_cell.length_c   1.000
_cell.angle_alpha   90.00
_cell.angle_beta   90.00
_cell.angle_gamma   90.00
#
_symmetry.space_group_name_H-M   'P 1'
#
loop_
_entity.id
_entity.type
_entity.pdbx_description
1 polymer ?
#
loop_
_entity_poly.entity_id
_entity_poly.type
_entity_poly.pdbx_seq_one_letter_code
_entity_poly.pdbx_strand_id
1 'polypeptide(L)'
;MSSLNDYIRFALDIEAHNIVFKDYFYKILNGTKYKIYEAELIQPACPFCGSVSLIHNGHLNFYYQDIIRACFPNAQIIIDRFHMVQMLTRSLNSLRVAVMKKFKKGTREYSLLKSPWKLYLKKFDDLEKIHPRYNWHYKDSLTQEQIVMEGIECDDTLTNSYNLLQAFFTALDKHDTKAMKDIIYSKEKVGPLMHRTLLTFRHNLKAVLNGASLPYSNGCLEGFNRKIKQIERTAYGYSNFINLLTRIRLEENKVKEKGLSNLLIA
;
A
#
# COMPACT_ATOMS: atom_id res chain seq x y z
N MET A 1 29.81 29.81 -17.58
CA MET A 1 29.67 28.73 -16.60
C MET A 1 30.79 27.74 -16.86
N SER A 2 31.40 27.22 -15.80
CA SER A 2 32.85 26.96 -15.69
C SER A 2 33.40 25.80 -16.52
N SER A 3 34.65 25.96 -16.98
CA SER A 3 35.49 24.90 -17.58
C SER A 3 35.54 23.62 -16.74
N LEU A 4 35.33 23.74 -15.42
CA LEU A 4 35.31 22.64 -14.47
C LEU A 4 34.10 21.71 -14.67
N ASN A 5 32.90 22.27 -14.87
CA ASN A 5 31.70 21.47 -15.07
C ASN A 5 31.79 20.65 -16.36
N ASP A 6 32.28 21.26 -17.43
CA ASP A 6 32.41 20.59 -18.72
C ASP A 6 33.55 19.56 -18.71
N TYR A 7 34.65 19.85 -18.01
CA TYR A 7 35.74 18.89 -17.77
C TYR A 7 35.27 17.68 -16.96
N ILE A 8 34.51 17.88 -15.88
CA ILE A 8 33.97 16.79 -15.07
C ILE A 8 32.98 15.95 -15.87
N ARG A 9 32.10 16.58 -16.64
CA ARG A 9 31.14 15.88 -17.52
C ARG A 9 31.85 15.02 -18.55
N PHE A 10 32.89 15.56 -19.19
CA PHE A 10 33.70 14.81 -20.14
C PHE A 10 34.43 13.63 -19.47
N ALA A 11 35.04 13.84 -18.30
CA ALA A 11 35.77 12.80 -17.59
C ALA A 11 34.89 11.68 -17.03
N LEU A 12 33.60 11.95 -16.78
CA LEU A 12 32.63 10.99 -16.23
C LEU A 12 31.63 10.46 -17.26
N ASP A 13 31.71 10.92 -18.51
CA ASP A 13 30.79 10.57 -19.60
C ASP A 13 29.30 10.83 -19.26
N ILE A 14 29.01 12.01 -18.70
CA ILE A 14 27.67 12.40 -18.23
C ILE A 14 27.01 13.37 -19.21
N GLU A 15 25.97 12.91 -19.91
CA GLU A 15 25.17 13.72 -20.86
C GLU A 15 24.02 14.52 -20.20
N ALA A 16 23.79 14.35 -18.89
CA ALA A 16 22.65 14.94 -18.18
C ALA A 16 22.78 16.47 -18.02
N HIS A 17 22.02 17.23 -18.81
CA HIS A 17 22.04 18.70 -18.80
C HIS A 17 21.51 19.34 -17.50
N ASN A 18 20.69 18.60 -16.73
CA ASN A 18 20.06 19.06 -15.49
C ASN A 18 20.95 18.90 -14.24
N ILE A 19 22.18 18.40 -14.37
CA ILE A 19 23.13 18.24 -13.25
C ILE A 19 24.30 19.20 -13.47
N VAL A 20 24.53 20.13 -12.55
CA VAL A 20 25.64 21.08 -12.61
C VAL A 20 26.68 20.73 -11.55
N PHE A 21 27.90 20.39 -11.98
CA PHE A 21 29.01 20.10 -11.08
C PHE A 21 29.63 21.39 -10.55
N LYS A 22 29.70 21.50 -9.22
CA LYS A 22 30.25 22.67 -8.52
C LYS A 22 31.72 22.50 -8.21
N ASP A 23 32.11 21.33 -7.72
CA ASP A 23 33.48 21.05 -7.29
C ASP A 23 33.78 19.53 -7.22
N TYR A 24 35.03 19.15 -6.93
CA TYR A 24 35.41 17.80 -6.54
C TYR A 24 36.53 17.79 -5.49
N PHE A 25 36.51 16.80 -4.60
CA PHE A 25 37.55 16.61 -3.58
C PHE A 25 37.80 15.12 -3.32
N TYR A 26 38.90 14.80 -2.64
CA TYR A 26 39.19 13.42 -2.27
C TYR A 26 38.78 13.14 -0.83
N LYS A 27 38.17 11.98 -0.59
CA LYS A 27 37.82 11.51 0.76
C LYS A 27 38.21 10.06 0.93
N ILE A 28 38.80 9.75 2.09
CA ILE A 28 39.12 8.37 2.45
C ILE A 28 37.89 7.77 3.14
N LEU A 29 37.37 6.69 2.57
CA LEU A 29 36.28 5.90 3.15
C LEU A 29 36.79 4.45 3.25
N ASN A 30 36.73 3.86 4.45
CA ASN A 30 37.20 2.49 4.70
C ASN A 30 38.62 2.21 4.18
N GLY A 31 39.55 3.15 4.40
CA GLY A 31 40.95 3.03 3.96
C GLY A 31 41.20 3.22 2.46
N THR A 32 40.15 3.39 1.66
CA THR A 32 40.27 3.63 0.20
C THR A 32 40.01 5.10 -0.12
N LYS A 33 40.86 5.69 -0.98
CA LYS A 33 40.73 7.09 -1.42
C LYS A 33 39.73 7.19 -2.58
N TYR A 34 38.62 7.88 -2.35
CA TYR A 34 37.59 8.16 -3.35
C TYR A 34 37.67 9.61 -3.83
N LYS A 35 37.42 9.82 -5.12
CA LYS A 35 37.19 11.15 -5.69
C LYS A 35 35.68 11.43 -5.64
N ILE A 36 35.29 12.43 -4.87
CA ILE A 36 33.90 12.84 -4.66
C ILE A 36 33.66 14.09 -5.49
N TYR A 37 32.55 14.11 -6.22
CA TYR A 37 32.11 15.23 -7.04
C TYR A 37 30.86 15.85 -6.39
N GLU A 38 30.88 17.15 -6.18
CA GLU A 38 29.74 17.90 -5.69
C GLU A 38 28.94 18.43 -6.88
N ALA A 39 27.64 18.13 -6.92
CA ALA A 39 26.76 18.56 -8.00
C ALA A 39 25.41 19.03 -7.47
N GLU A 40 24.81 19.97 -8.19
CA GLU A 40 23.46 20.45 -7.96
C GLU A 40 22.54 19.93 -9.07
N LEU A 41 21.45 19.27 -8.67
CA LEU A 41 20.39 18.86 -9.57
C LEU A 41 19.41 20.01 -9.76
N ILE A 42 19.37 20.57 -10.97
CA ILE A 42 18.41 21.60 -11.35
C ILE A 42 17.19 20.91 -11.94
N GLN A 43 16.22 20.57 -11.09
CA GLN A 43 14.95 19.99 -11.50
C GLN A 43 13.80 20.79 -10.88
N PRO A 44 13.27 21.82 -11.57
CA PRO A 44 12.23 22.68 -11.02
C PRO A 44 10.89 21.96 -10.89
N ALA A 45 10.66 20.92 -11.68
CA ALA A 45 9.47 20.10 -11.65
C ALA A 45 9.78 18.67 -12.10
N CYS A 46 8.92 17.73 -11.73
CA CYS A 46 9.01 16.36 -12.19
C CYS A 46 8.91 16.32 -13.74
N PRO A 47 9.88 15.72 -14.45
CA PRO A 47 9.91 15.71 -15.93
C PRO A 47 8.78 14.87 -16.55
N PHE A 48 8.04 14.12 -15.74
CA PHE A 48 6.93 13.28 -16.20
C PHE A 48 5.54 13.87 -15.91
N CYS A 49 5.37 14.63 -14.82
CA CYS A 49 4.06 15.13 -14.40
C CYS A 49 4.00 16.64 -14.13
N GLY A 50 5.12 17.37 -14.25
CA GLY A 50 5.16 18.81 -14.04
C GLY A 50 4.97 19.27 -12.59
N SER A 51 4.91 18.35 -11.62
CA SER A 51 4.77 18.71 -10.20
C SER A 51 6.04 19.38 -9.67
N VAL A 52 5.87 20.53 -9.01
CA VAL A 52 6.92 21.33 -8.38
C VAL A 52 7.30 20.76 -6.99
N SER A 53 6.48 19.87 -6.43
CA SER A 53 6.74 19.21 -5.15
C SER A 53 7.41 17.85 -5.35
N LEU A 54 8.74 17.81 -5.25
CA LEU A 54 9.56 16.61 -5.46
C LEU A 54 9.58 15.62 -4.28
N ILE A 55 8.93 15.95 -3.16
CA ILE A 55 8.81 15.06 -1.99
C ILE A 55 7.44 14.40 -2.03
N HIS A 56 7.35 13.18 -2.56
CA HIS A 56 6.19 12.34 -2.30
C HIS A 56 6.61 10.88 -2.13
N ASN A 57 6.93 10.54 -0.88
CA ASN A 57 7.08 9.15 -0.47
C ASN A 57 5.74 8.45 -0.59
N GLY A 58 5.78 7.29 -1.23
CA GLY A 58 4.61 6.49 -1.54
C GLY A 58 3.74 6.24 -0.33
N HIS A 59 2.43 6.32 -0.57
CA HIS A 59 1.36 5.48 -0.06
C HIS A 59 0.08 6.09 -0.67
N LEU A 60 -0.54 5.35 -1.60
CA LEU A 60 -1.59 5.84 -2.51
C LEU A 60 -1.09 6.95 -3.46
N ASN A 61 -0.15 6.62 -4.35
CA ASN A 61 0.47 7.58 -5.26
C ASN A 61 -0.53 8.15 -6.28
N PHE A 62 -0.98 9.37 -6.01
CA PHE A 62 -1.62 10.29 -6.97
C PHE A 62 -0.92 10.27 -8.35
N TYR A 63 0.42 10.17 -8.35
CA TYR A 63 1.26 10.05 -9.55
C TYR A 63 0.87 8.93 -10.52
N TYR A 64 0.46 7.76 -10.05
CA TYR A 64 0.08 6.68 -10.98
C TYR A 64 -1.24 6.99 -11.68
N GLN A 65 -2.18 7.66 -11.01
CA GLN A 65 -3.47 7.99 -11.64
C GLN A 65 -3.28 8.99 -12.77
N ASP A 66 -2.42 9.99 -12.58
CA ASP A 66 -2.16 11.01 -13.60
C ASP A 66 -1.36 10.45 -14.77
N ILE A 67 -0.35 9.62 -14.52
CA ILE A 67 0.40 8.93 -15.58
C ILE A 67 -0.52 7.98 -16.36
N ILE A 68 -1.38 7.22 -15.68
CA ILE A 68 -2.34 6.33 -16.33
C ILE A 68 -3.31 7.14 -17.19
N ARG A 69 -3.79 8.30 -16.72
CA ARG A 69 -4.68 9.17 -17.52
C ARG A 69 -3.97 9.77 -18.73
N ALA A 70 -2.69 10.11 -18.61
CA ALA A 70 -1.90 10.65 -19.71
C ALA A 70 -1.58 9.58 -20.77
N CYS A 71 -1.17 8.39 -20.35
CA CYS A 71 -0.81 7.29 -21.26
C CYS A 71 -2.03 6.53 -21.79
N PHE A 72 -3.10 6.44 -21.00
CA PHE A 72 -4.31 5.66 -21.29
C PHE A 72 -5.57 6.46 -20.93
N PRO A 73 -5.93 7.48 -21.73
CA PRO A 73 -7.04 8.39 -21.40
C PRO A 73 -8.41 7.71 -21.26
N ASN A 74 -8.59 6.56 -21.93
CA ASN A 74 -9.83 5.78 -21.89
C ASN A 74 -9.83 4.68 -20.82
N ALA A 75 -8.74 4.51 -20.05
CA ALA A 75 -8.67 3.44 -19.05
C ALA A 75 -9.55 3.74 -17.83
N GLN A 76 -10.32 2.73 -17.41
CA GLN A 76 -11.07 2.80 -16.16
C GLN A 76 -10.16 2.42 -15.00
N ILE A 77 -10.03 3.35 -14.04
CA ILE A 77 -9.28 3.09 -12.81
C ILE A 77 -10.16 2.23 -11.89
N ILE A 78 -9.57 1.19 -11.34
CA ILE A 78 -10.20 0.24 -10.43
C ILE A 78 -9.36 0.21 -9.15
N ILE A 79 -9.99 0.45 -8.00
CA ILE A 79 -9.32 0.27 -6.71
C ILE A 79 -9.49 -1.19 -6.27
N ASP A 80 -8.41 -1.76 -5.74
CA ASP A 80 -8.42 -3.12 -5.22
C ASP A 80 -9.29 -3.25 -3.96
N ARG A 81 -10.20 -4.23 -3.99
CA ARG A 81 -11.09 -4.61 -2.89
C ARG A 81 -10.33 -4.95 -1.62
N PHE A 82 -9.20 -5.63 -1.73
CA PHE A 82 -8.40 -5.96 -0.55
C PHE A 82 -7.86 -4.70 0.14
N HIS A 83 -7.34 -3.74 -0.63
CA HIS A 83 -6.85 -2.48 -0.08
C HIS A 83 -7.98 -1.64 0.55
N MET A 84 -9.19 -1.65 -0.04
CA MET A 84 -10.34 -0.97 0.57
C MET A 84 -10.71 -1.58 1.93
N VAL A 85 -10.85 -2.90 1.99
CA VAL A 85 -11.10 -3.64 3.24
C VAL A 85 -9.99 -3.39 4.25
N GLN A 86 -8.73 -3.43 3.82
CA GLN A 86 -7.58 -3.23 4.68
C GLN A 86 -7.58 -1.81 5.29
N MET A 87 -7.95 -0.78 4.54
CA MET A 87 -8.02 0.59 5.05
C MET A 87 -9.08 0.74 6.15
N LEU A 88 -10.27 0.16 5.96
CA LEU A 88 -11.36 0.23 6.94
C LEU A 88 -11.10 -0.66 8.18
N THR A 89 -10.55 -1.85 8.00
CA THR A 89 -10.21 -2.73 9.14
C THR A 89 -9.10 -2.11 10.00
N ARG A 90 -8.10 -1.46 9.37
CA ARG A 90 -7.06 -0.70 10.09
C ARG A 90 -7.64 0.49 10.84
N SER A 91 -8.56 1.23 10.25
CA SER A 91 -9.18 2.38 10.89
C SER A 91 -10.03 1.98 12.10
N LEU A 92 -10.81 0.90 11.98
CA LEU A 92 -11.55 0.32 13.11
C LEU A 92 -10.61 -0.15 14.22
N ASN A 93 -9.56 -0.90 13.89
CA ASN A 93 -8.61 -1.38 14.89
C ASN A 93 -7.92 -0.22 15.64
N SER A 94 -7.60 0.86 14.93
CA SER A 94 -7.04 2.07 15.54
C SER A 94 -8.00 2.69 16.55
N LEU A 95 -9.29 2.83 16.17
CA LEU A 95 -10.34 3.32 17.08
C LEU A 95 -10.52 2.40 18.29
N ARG A 96 -10.61 1.08 18.07
CA ARG A 96 -10.72 0.08 19.15
C ARG A 96 -9.58 0.21 20.15
N VAL A 97 -8.32 0.36 19.68
CA VAL A 97 -7.17 0.58 20.57
C VAL A 97 -7.30 1.88 21.35
N ALA A 98 -7.78 2.96 20.72
CA ALA A 98 -7.99 4.24 21.39
C ALA A 98 -9.06 4.13 22.50
N VAL A 99 -10.19 3.48 22.21
CA VAL A 99 -11.27 3.21 23.18
C VAL A 99 -10.78 2.30 24.31
N MET A 100 -10.11 1.20 23.97
CA MET A 100 -9.51 0.26 24.93
C MET A 100 -8.57 0.97 25.93
N LYS A 101 -7.78 1.96 25.47
CA LYS A 101 -6.86 2.71 26.32
C LYS A 101 -7.55 3.67 27.29
N LYS A 102 -8.83 4.00 27.10
CA LYS A 102 -9.62 4.80 28.06
C LYS A 102 -9.92 4.01 29.34
N PHE A 103 -10.01 2.69 29.25
CA PHE A 103 -10.32 1.81 30.38
C PHE A 103 -9.07 1.43 31.19
N LYS A 104 -9.23 1.26 32.51
CA LYS A 104 -8.16 0.77 33.38
C LYS A 104 -7.81 -0.69 33.05
N LYS A 105 -6.52 -1.04 33.11
CA LYS A 105 -6.07 -2.42 32.89
C LYS A 105 -6.73 -3.35 33.92
N GLY A 106 -7.23 -4.50 33.45
CA GLY A 106 -7.89 -5.50 34.29
C GLY A 106 -9.40 -5.35 34.43
N THR A 107 -9.98 -4.28 33.90
CA THR A 107 -11.44 -4.16 33.72
C THR A 107 -11.96 -5.12 32.65
N ARG A 108 -13.24 -5.47 32.71
CA ARG A 108 -13.86 -6.41 31.77
C ARG A 108 -13.84 -5.85 30.35
N GLU A 109 -14.19 -4.58 30.20
CA GLU A 109 -14.20 -3.82 28.95
C GLU A 109 -12.80 -3.79 28.31
N TYR A 110 -11.76 -3.53 29.12
CA TYR A 110 -10.38 -3.59 28.65
C TYR A 110 -10.01 -4.98 28.13
N SER A 111 -10.38 -6.03 28.86
CA SER A 111 -10.09 -7.42 28.47
C SER A 111 -10.83 -7.84 27.20
N LEU A 112 -12.11 -7.48 27.07
CA LEU A 112 -12.95 -7.74 25.90
C LEU A 112 -12.43 -7.01 24.66
N LEU A 113 -11.94 -5.78 24.78
CA LEU A 113 -11.37 -5.07 23.65
C LEU A 113 -9.96 -5.58 23.30
N LYS A 114 -9.16 -6.03 24.28
CA LYS A 114 -7.74 -6.38 24.08
C LYS A 114 -7.51 -7.79 23.58
N SER A 115 -8.00 -8.79 24.32
CA SER A 115 -7.62 -10.19 24.07
C SER A 115 -8.21 -10.71 22.75
N PRO A 116 -9.54 -10.60 22.50
CA PRO A 116 -10.16 -11.08 21.28
C PRO A 116 -10.13 -10.04 20.13
N TRP A 117 -9.11 -9.19 20.05
CA TRP A 117 -9.06 -8.07 19.09
C TRP A 117 -9.26 -8.47 17.62
N LYS A 118 -8.90 -9.71 17.26
CA LYS A 118 -9.08 -10.26 15.90
C LYS A 118 -10.56 -10.48 15.54
N LEU A 119 -11.43 -10.72 16.52
CA LEU A 119 -12.85 -10.99 16.27
C LEU A 119 -13.57 -9.77 15.70
N TYR A 120 -13.23 -8.58 16.17
CA TYR A 120 -13.78 -7.30 15.67
C TYR A 120 -13.47 -7.02 14.20
N LEU A 121 -12.50 -7.73 13.61
CA LEU A 121 -12.10 -7.55 12.20
C LEU A 121 -12.68 -8.62 11.27
N LYS A 122 -13.35 -9.63 11.82
CA LYS A 122 -14.03 -10.67 11.04
C LYS A 122 -15.39 -10.16 10.55
N LYS A 123 -15.92 -10.81 9.52
CA LYS A 123 -17.33 -10.66 9.14
C LYS A 123 -18.20 -11.21 10.26
N PHE A 124 -19.31 -10.54 10.52
CA PHE A 124 -20.25 -10.92 11.58
C PHE A 124 -20.82 -12.34 11.37
N ASP A 125 -21.07 -12.71 10.11
CA ASP A 125 -21.58 -14.05 9.76
C ASP A 125 -20.58 -15.17 10.03
N ASP A 126 -19.27 -14.86 10.03
CA ASP A 126 -18.19 -15.83 10.30
C ASP A 126 -17.89 -16.01 11.80
N LEU A 127 -18.62 -15.30 12.68
CA LEU A 127 -18.45 -15.43 14.13
C LEU A 127 -19.13 -16.70 14.64
N GLU A 128 -18.50 -17.37 15.61
CA GLU A 128 -19.11 -18.48 16.33
C GLU A 128 -20.26 -17.98 17.22
N LYS A 129 -21.47 -18.52 17.01
CA LYS A 129 -22.71 -18.10 17.69
C LYS A 129 -23.29 -19.17 18.62
N ILE A 130 -22.87 -20.43 18.48
CA ILE A 130 -23.58 -21.56 19.11
C ILE A 130 -22.83 -22.03 20.37
N HIS A 131 -21.50 -22.14 20.30
CA HIS A 131 -20.73 -22.80 21.37
C HIS A 131 -19.92 -21.78 22.18
N PRO A 132 -20.38 -21.39 23.38
CA PRO A 132 -19.62 -20.48 24.24
C PRO A 132 -18.33 -21.16 24.72
N ARG A 133 -17.26 -20.37 24.82
CA ARG A 133 -15.98 -20.86 25.33
C ARG A 133 -15.52 -20.00 26.50
N TYR A 134 -15.13 -20.67 27.57
CA TYR A 134 -14.56 -19.98 28.72
C TYR A 134 -13.24 -19.32 28.35
N ASN A 135 -13.08 -18.05 28.77
CA ASN A 135 -11.83 -17.32 28.61
C ASN A 135 -11.39 -16.72 29.94
N TRP A 136 -10.16 -17.05 30.31
CA TRP A 136 -9.57 -16.64 31.57
C TRP A 136 -9.36 -15.13 31.72
N HIS A 137 -9.28 -14.36 30.61
CA HIS A 137 -9.01 -12.92 30.64
C HIS A 137 -10.18 -12.07 31.15
N TYR A 138 -11.41 -12.51 30.89
CA TYR A 138 -12.64 -11.85 31.34
C TYR A 138 -13.51 -12.75 32.22
N LYS A 139 -13.01 -13.95 32.55
CA LYS A 139 -13.59 -14.93 33.50
C LYS A 139 -15.05 -15.28 33.18
N ASP A 140 -15.34 -15.49 31.89
CA ASP A 140 -16.69 -15.75 31.41
C ASP A 140 -16.69 -16.74 30.25
N SER A 141 -17.84 -17.39 30.04
CA SER A 141 -18.10 -18.32 28.94
C SER A 141 -19.02 -17.66 27.92
N LEU A 142 -18.42 -17.05 26.89
CA LEU A 142 -19.15 -16.29 25.87
C LEU A 142 -18.91 -16.87 24.47
N THR A 143 -19.87 -16.65 23.58
CA THR A 143 -19.71 -16.89 22.14
C THR A 143 -18.90 -15.75 21.50
N GLN A 144 -18.39 -15.94 20.27
CA GLN A 144 -17.64 -14.87 19.59
C GLN A 144 -18.53 -13.66 19.28
N GLU A 145 -19.80 -13.91 18.95
CA GLU A 145 -20.80 -12.86 18.76
C GLU A 145 -21.01 -12.06 20.04
N GLN A 146 -21.28 -12.71 21.17
CA GLN A 146 -21.49 -12.05 22.46
C GLN A 146 -20.27 -11.19 22.85
N ILE A 147 -19.06 -11.69 22.66
CA ILE A 147 -17.82 -10.96 22.93
C ILE A 147 -17.75 -9.66 22.12
N VAL A 148 -18.08 -9.73 20.83
CA VAL A 148 -18.02 -8.55 19.94
C VAL A 148 -19.12 -7.56 20.28
N MET A 149 -20.36 -8.04 20.47
CA MET A 149 -21.51 -7.20 20.82
C MET A 149 -21.29 -6.45 22.14
N GLU A 150 -20.92 -7.17 23.21
CA GLU A 150 -20.62 -6.54 24.50
C GLU A 150 -19.42 -5.60 24.41
N GLY A 151 -18.41 -5.95 23.61
CA GLY A 151 -17.22 -5.14 23.42
C GLY A 151 -17.47 -3.81 22.69
N ILE A 152 -18.36 -3.77 21.70
CA ILE A 152 -18.66 -2.53 20.96
C ILE A 152 -19.61 -1.59 21.72
N GLU A 153 -20.48 -2.14 22.56
CA GLU A 153 -21.45 -1.38 23.38
C GLU A 153 -20.80 -0.36 24.33
N CYS A 154 -19.49 -0.50 24.62
CA CYS A 154 -18.77 0.42 25.49
C CYS A 154 -18.57 1.84 24.92
N ASP A 155 -18.73 2.04 23.61
CA ASP A 155 -18.55 3.35 22.95
C ASP A 155 -19.41 3.43 21.67
N ASP A 156 -20.32 4.39 21.60
CA ASP A 156 -21.22 4.59 20.45
C ASP A 156 -20.46 4.76 19.13
N THR A 157 -19.30 5.42 19.16
CA THR A 157 -18.49 5.67 17.96
C THR A 157 -17.87 4.37 17.46
N LEU A 158 -17.48 3.49 18.38
CA LEU A 158 -16.97 2.16 18.06
C LEU A 158 -18.08 1.28 17.45
N THR A 159 -19.28 1.31 18.03
CA THR A 159 -20.46 0.60 17.50
C THR A 159 -20.79 1.05 16.08
N ASN A 160 -20.93 2.35 15.83
CA ASN A 160 -21.19 2.88 14.48
C ASN A 160 -20.07 2.49 13.51
N SER A 161 -18.80 2.60 13.91
CA SER A 161 -17.67 2.25 13.06
C SER A 161 -17.62 0.76 12.73
N TYR A 162 -18.03 -0.10 13.65
CA TYR A 162 -18.14 -1.55 13.43
C TYR A 162 -19.27 -1.87 12.46
N ASN A 163 -20.47 -1.31 12.70
CA ASN A 163 -21.62 -1.50 11.82
C ASN A 163 -21.35 -1.03 10.40
N LEU A 164 -20.66 0.11 10.24
CA LEU A 164 -20.22 0.60 8.93
C LEU A 164 -19.29 -0.40 8.23
N LEU A 165 -18.31 -0.97 8.94
CA LEU A 165 -17.41 -1.98 8.39
C LEU A 165 -18.17 -3.25 7.97
N GLN A 166 -19.12 -3.71 8.78
CA GLN A 166 -19.93 -4.88 8.45
C GLN A 166 -20.83 -4.62 7.24
N ALA A 167 -21.50 -3.47 7.19
CA ALA A 167 -22.29 -3.07 6.02
C ALA A 167 -21.42 -2.99 4.76
N PHE A 168 -20.17 -2.51 4.88
CA PHE A 168 -19.21 -2.48 3.78
C PHE A 168 -18.83 -3.87 3.28
N PHE A 169 -18.64 -4.85 4.19
CA PHE A 169 -18.41 -6.24 3.79
C PHE A 169 -19.60 -6.80 3.02
N THR A 170 -20.82 -6.62 3.52
CA THR A 170 -22.04 -7.08 2.85
C THR A 170 -22.20 -6.44 1.47
N ALA A 171 -21.92 -5.14 1.33
CA ALA A 171 -21.99 -4.45 0.05
C ALA A 171 -20.95 -4.96 -0.95
N LEU A 172 -19.73 -5.27 -0.50
CA LEU A 172 -18.70 -5.87 -1.34
C LEU A 172 -19.06 -7.29 -1.81
N ASP A 173 -19.54 -8.15 -0.90
CA ASP A 173 -19.89 -9.53 -1.23
C ASP A 173 -21.07 -9.61 -2.21
N LYS A 174 -22.04 -8.69 -2.06
CA LYS A 174 -23.20 -8.58 -2.95
C LYS A 174 -22.93 -7.77 -4.23
N HIS A 175 -21.73 -7.22 -4.39
CA HIS A 175 -21.39 -6.29 -5.47
C HIS A 175 -22.37 -5.10 -5.60
N ASP A 176 -22.97 -4.67 -4.48
CA ASP A 176 -23.99 -3.61 -4.45
C ASP A 176 -23.34 -2.22 -4.41
N THR A 177 -23.19 -1.63 -5.60
CA THR A 177 -22.62 -0.28 -5.77
C THR A 177 -23.48 0.83 -5.16
N LYS A 178 -24.79 0.63 -5.01
CA LYS A 178 -25.67 1.64 -4.42
C LYS A 178 -25.50 1.66 -2.91
N ALA A 179 -25.58 0.49 -2.26
CA ALA A 179 -25.29 0.37 -0.84
C ALA A 179 -23.88 0.88 -0.50
N MET A 180 -22.89 0.55 -1.35
CA MET A 180 -21.52 1.06 -1.22
C MET A 180 -21.47 2.59 -1.19
N LYS A 181 -22.19 3.25 -2.11
CA LYS A 181 -22.26 4.71 -2.16
C LYS A 181 -22.91 5.27 -0.90
N ASP A 182 -24.01 4.69 -0.46
CA ASP A 182 -24.74 5.16 0.73
C ASP A 182 -23.86 5.05 2.00
N ILE A 183 -23.10 3.96 2.13
CA ILE A 183 -22.13 3.75 3.22
C ILE A 183 -21.02 4.82 3.18
N ILE A 184 -20.47 5.11 2.01
CA ILE A 184 -19.39 6.10 1.83
C ILE A 184 -19.85 7.53 2.19
N TYR A 185 -21.13 7.83 1.96
CA TYR A 185 -21.73 9.14 2.29
C TYR A 185 -22.45 9.16 3.65
N SER A 186 -22.33 8.09 4.45
CA SER A 186 -22.92 8.02 5.79
C SER A 186 -22.49 9.23 6.65
N LYS A 187 -23.44 9.74 7.44
CA LYS A 187 -23.25 10.85 8.39
C LYS A 187 -23.07 10.36 9.83
N GLU A 188 -22.90 9.07 10.03
CA GLU A 188 -22.69 8.49 11.35
C GLU A 188 -21.41 9.01 12.02
N LYS A 189 -21.43 9.09 13.35
CA LYS A 189 -20.26 9.42 14.14
C LYS A 189 -19.32 8.22 14.14
N VAL A 190 -18.25 8.31 13.35
CA VAL A 190 -17.22 7.27 13.24
C VAL A 190 -15.85 7.80 13.71
N GLY A 191 -14.92 6.88 13.94
CA GLY A 191 -13.57 7.24 14.35
C GLY A 191 -12.86 8.17 13.35
N PRO A 192 -11.92 9.02 13.79
CA PRO A 192 -11.29 10.04 12.94
C PRO A 192 -10.54 9.46 11.74
N LEU A 193 -9.88 8.30 11.92
CA LEU A 193 -9.20 7.60 10.85
C LEU A 193 -10.19 6.98 9.85
N MET A 194 -11.32 6.47 10.34
CA MET A 194 -12.39 5.92 9.50
C MET A 194 -12.99 7.03 8.64
N HIS A 195 -13.31 8.18 9.24
CA HIS A 195 -13.80 9.36 8.53
C HIS A 195 -12.84 9.79 7.41
N ARG A 196 -11.52 9.84 7.70
CA ARG A 196 -10.51 10.16 6.67
C ARG A 196 -10.51 9.13 5.53
N THR A 197 -10.60 7.83 5.83
CA THR A 197 -10.71 6.78 4.81
C THR A 197 -11.96 6.98 3.94
N LEU A 198 -13.11 7.31 4.53
CA LEU A 198 -14.34 7.61 3.78
C LEU A 198 -14.17 8.84 2.88
N LEU A 199 -13.50 9.89 3.33
CA LEU A 199 -13.17 11.05 2.48
C LEU A 199 -12.29 10.66 1.28
N THR A 200 -11.29 9.79 1.50
CA THR A 200 -10.46 9.27 0.40
C THR A 200 -11.28 8.46 -0.60
N PHE A 201 -12.23 7.66 -0.12
CA PHE A 201 -13.16 6.93 -0.98
C PHE A 201 -14.10 7.85 -1.74
N ARG A 202 -14.60 8.93 -1.12
CA ARG A 202 -15.41 9.96 -1.79
C ARG A 202 -14.65 10.64 -2.91
N HIS A 203 -13.39 11.01 -2.67
CA HIS A 203 -12.54 11.62 -3.71
C HIS A 203 -12.31 10.66 -4.89
N ASN A 204 -12.22 9.36 -4.64
CA ASN A 204 -11.98 8.33 -5.66
C ASN A 204 -13.24 7.50 -5.97
N LEU A 205 -14.44 8.06 -5.81
CA LEU A 205 -15.70 7.29 -5.77
C LEU A 205 -15.87 6.39 -7.00
N LYS A 206 -15.63 6.90 -8.21
CA LYS A 206 -15.76 6.13 -9.44
C LYS A 206 -14.88 4.87 -9.42
N ALA A 207 -13.64 4.99 -8.96
CA ALA A 207 -12.70 3.87 -8.92
C ALA A 207 -13.04 2.86 -7.80
N VAL A 208 -13.60 3.35 -6.68
CA VAL A 208 -14.14 2.49 -5.61
C VAL A 208 -15.34 1.68 -6.09
N LEU A 209 -16.31 2.32 -6.76
CA LEU A 209 -17.49 1.65 -7.30
C LEU A 209 -17.10 0.63 -8.39
N ASN A 210 -16.14 0.98 -9.26
CA ASN A 210 -15.57 0.04 -10.22
C ASN A 210 -14.91 -1.15 -9.53
N GLY A 211 -14.17 -0.91 -8.45
CA GLY A 211 -13.55 -1.95 -7.63
C GLY A 211 -14.56 -2.89 -6.97
N ALA A 212 -15.70 -2.36 -6.53
CA ALA A 212 -16.78 -3.15 -5.95
C ALA A 212 -17.55 -3.95 -7.00
N SER A 213 -17.74 -3.42 -8.22
CA SER A 213 -18.55 -4.04 -9.28
C SER A 213 -17.78 -5.07 -10.12
N LEU A 214 -16.53 -4.77 -10.46
CA LEU A 214 -15.78 -5.56 -11.44
C LEU A 214 -15.05 -6.76 -10.81
N PRO A 215 -14.86 -7.86 -11.55
CA PRO A 215 -14.24 -9.07 -11.03
C PRO A 215 -12.71 -8.97 -10.90
N TYR A 216 -12.09 -7.89 -11.38
CA TYR A 216 -10.64 -7.76 -11.40
C TYR A 216 -10.03 -7.71 -9.99
N SER A 217 -8.83 -8.27 -9.87
CA SER A 217 -8.02 -8.19 -8.65
C SER A 217 -6.58 -7.84 -9.00
N ASN A 218 -5.91 -7.13 -8.09
CA ASN A 218 -4.49 -6.82 -8.27
C ASN A 218 -3.57 -7.98 -7.90
N GLY A 219 -4.10 -9.15 -7.48
CA GLY A 219 -3.31 -10.27 -6.99
C GLY A 219 -2.24 -10.75 -7.98
N CYS A 220 -2.61 -10.93 -9.25
CA CYS A 220 -1.66 -11.32 -10.30
C CYS A 220 -0.56 -10.27 -10.52
N LEU A 221 -0.94 -8.98 -10.58
CA LEU A 221 0.00 -7.87 -10.74
C LEU A 221 0.95 -7.75 -9.55
N GLU A 222 0.44 -7.88 -8.33
CA GLU A 222 1.27 -7.90 -7.13
C GLU A 222 2.20 -9.11 -7.10
N GLY A 223 1.73 -10.28 -7.53
CA GLY A 223 2.55 -11.49 -7.66
C GLY A 223 3.71 -11.28 -8.62
N PHE A 224 3.43 -10.71 -9.79
CA PHE A 224 4.45 -10.36 -10.77
C PHE A 224 5.45 -9.33 -10.22
N ASN A 225 4.96 -8.27 -9.57
CA ASN A 225 5.82 -7.27 -8.92
C ASN A 225 6.69 -7.88 -7.81
N ARG A 226 6.15 -8.83 -7.03
CA ARG A 226 6.92 -9.58 -6.02
C ARG A 226 8.02 -10.42 -6.66
N LYS A 227 7.73 -11.06 -7.81
CA LYS A 227 8.74 -11.81 -8.59
C LYS A 227 9.85 -10.91 -9.09
N ILE A 228 9.53 -9.74 -9.67
CA ILE A 228 10.54 -8.74 -10.09
C ILE A 228 11.42 -8.33 -8.90
N LYS A 229 10.81 -7.97 -7.77
CA LYS A 229 11.54 -7.61 -6.54
C LYS A 229 12.39 -8.75 -6.00
N GLN A 230 12.02 -10.00 -6.25
CA GLN A 230 12.84 -11.16 -5.88
C GLN A 230 14.05 -11.27 -6.81
N ILE A 231 13.86 -11.12 -8.13
CA ILE A 231 14.95 -11.10 -9.12
C ILE A 231 15.98 -10.02 -8.77
N GLU A 232 15.52 -8.80 -8.47
CA GLU A 232 16.40 -7.70 -8.07
C GLU A 232 17.17 -8.02 -6.78
N ARG A 233 16.51 -8.60 -5.77
CA ARG A 233 17.16 -8.99 -4.50
C ARG A 233 18.21 -10.08 -4.69
N THR A 234 17.92 -11.10 -5.50
CA THR A 234 18.86 -12.20 -5.77
C THR A 234 20.07 -11.73 -6.57
N ALA A 235 19.90 -10.72 -7.43
CA ALA A 235 20.99 -10.14 -8.22
C ALA A 235 21.76 -9.02 -7.50
N TYR A 236 21.39 -8.66 -6.26
CA TYR A 236 21.92 -7.48 -5.54
C TYR A 236 21.73 -6.15 -6.29
N GLY A 237 20.64 -6.07 -7.07
CA GLY A 237 20.30 -4.92 -7.90
C GLY A 237 20.85 -4.99 -9.32
N TYR A 238 20.24 -4.22 -10.21
CA TYR A 238 20.68 -4.06 -11.59
C TYR A 238 20.98 -2.58 -11.84
N SER A 239 22.16 -2.31 -12.38
CA SER A 239 22.55 -0.96 -12.82
C SER A 239 22.02 -0.61 -14.21
N ASN A 240 21.64 -1.60 -15.02
CA ASN A 240 21.09 -1.41 -16.36
C ASN A 240 19.67 -2.02 -16.47
N PHE A 241 18.70 -1.19 -16.86
CA PHE A 241 17.30 -1.59 -17.02
C PHE A 241 17.10 -2.68 -18.09
N ILE A 242 17.87 -2.66 -19.17
CA ILE A 242 17.79 -3.68 -20.24
C ILE A 242 18.19 -5.06 -19.70
N ASN A 243 19.17 -5.12 -18.80
CA ASN A 243 19.60 -6.37 -18.18
C ASN A 243 18.53 -6.90 -17.23
N LEU A 244 17.91 -6.02 -16.42
CA LEU A 244 16.77 -6.38 -15.59
C LEU A 244 15.61 -6.92 -16.45
N LEU A 245 15.25 -6.20 -17.52
CA LEU A 245 14.18 -6.61 -18.43
C LEU A 245 14.47 -7.96 -19.08
N THR A 246 15.72 -8.20 -19.48
CA THR A 246 16.16 -9.47 -20.06
C THR A 246 16.02 -10.60 -19.04
N ARG A 247 16.47 -10.40 -17.79
CA ARG A 247 16.32 -11.41 -16.74
C ARG A 247 14.86 -11.72 -16.43
N ILE A 248 14.01 -10.69 -16.34
CA ILE A 248 12.56 -10.88 -16.15
C ILE A 248 11.98 -11.73 -17.29
N ARG A 249 12.35 -11.45 -18.55
CA ARG A 249 11.86 -12.21 -19.72
C ARG A 249 12.35 -13.67 -19.73
N LEU A 250 13.57 -13.94 -19.26
CA LEU A 250 14.11 -15.29 -19.12
C LEU A 250 13.35 -16.08 -18.04
N GLU A 251 13.14 -15.49 -16.86
CA GLU A 251 12.40 -16.11 -15.73
C GLU A 251 10.91 -16.33 -16.03
N GLU A 252 10.35 -15.59 -16.99
CA GLU A 252 8.99 -15.78 -17.51
C GLU A 252 8.93 -16.79 -18.66
N ASN A 253 10.04 -17.45 -19.02
CA ASN A 253 10.17 -18.36 -20.17
C ASN A 253 9.72 -17.74 -21.52
N LYS A 254 9.69 -16.41 -21.63
CA LYS A 254 9.31 -15.70 -22.87
C LYS A 254 10.46 -15.57 -23.86
N VAL A 255 11.69 -15.75 -23.39
CA VAL A 255 12.89 -15.88 -24.20
C VAL A 255 13.49 -17.23 -23.85
N LYS A 256 13.54 -18.16 -24.81
CA LYS A 256 14.38 -19.34 -24.67
C LYS A 256 15.82 -18.84 -24.65
N GLU A 257 16.63 -19.31 -23.70
CA GLU A 257 18.08 -19.16 -23.83
C GLU A 257 18.44 -19.57 -25.26
N LYS A 258 19.25 -18.76 -25.94
CA LYS A 258 19.96 -19.26 -27.11
C LYS A 258 20.75 -20.45 -26.57
N GLY A 259 20.21 -21.65 -26.76
CA GLY A 259 20.91 -22.87 -26.41
C GLY A 259 22.30 -22.75 -26.97
N LEU A 260 23.30 -23.16 -26.19
CA LEU A 260 24.67 -23.27 -26.67
C LEU A 260 24.60 -23.88 -28.06
N SER A 261 24.80 -23.03 -29.06
CA SER A 261 24.88 -23.44 -30.44
C SER A 261 26.13 -24.29 -30.49
N ASN A 262 25.93 -25.61 -30.53
CA ASN A 262 26.87 -26.60 -31.03
C ASN A 262 28.33 -26.18 -30.84
N LEU A 263 28.85 -26.27 -29.61
CA LEU A 263 30.24 -26.69 -29.48
C LEU A 263 30.26 -28.19 -29.77
N LEU A 264 30.22 -28.48 -31.08
CA LEU A 264 30.66 -29.73 -31.71
C LEU A 264 31.94 -30.19 -31.01
N ILE A 265 31.95 -31.37 -30.40
CA ILE A 265 32.55 -32.58 -30.99
C ILE A 265 33.89 -32.26 -31.69
N ALA A 266 34.98 -32.32 -30.93
CA ALA A 266 36.16 -33.16 -31.17
C ALA A 266 37.03 -33.16 -29.90
#